data_AF-A0A952RUQ5-F1
#
_entry.id   AF-A0A952RUQ5-F1
#
_cell.length_a   1.000
_cell.length_b   1.000
_cell.length_c   1.000
_cell.angle_alpha   90.00
_cell.angle_beta   90.00
_cell.angle_gamma   90.00
#
_symmetry.space_group_name_H-M   'P 1'
#
loop_
_entity.id
_entity.type
_entity.pdbx_description
1 polymer ?
#
loop_
_entity_poly.entity_id
_entity_poly.type
_entity_poly.pdbx_seq_one_letter_code
_entity_poly.pdbx_strand_id
1 'polypeptide(L)'
;MAKLGLGSLVGLGLLGAAAIVACGTRAEDTEVSAHDLTDAELAVSALRIMGTNAVPAAPGQVGACSFTGCHSINPVTLAGWNEQYKAAVDFLKSDASNDEKIDFFRQNPADPRTGFAPERIGILTAGAHFTPGPTIDEERHPETFKQAKLFAEIFAGKDDLYAEFRRATLMPVLADYPRLTPAQYETVLTFFQKKLPGVENCGTGPDQVRCIFRENRPTKCVDDFTKLAARTSAVKTQTWAAKNFANRMPMIGCPAPNPESPVSPTACFQAKKADGTDVFEKTEWGTDGSTIRVLRNLKSPNSFWLRASADGRFVATGGGSNGGAQALDLQATLDGQSRDIGLRASYDPDFWPDNKAFMFQGGTKFCAQSLLEKPSTTLVSFGEPECSSLSAASGLYQTVGQVVADNSISDRFILYSIWAGDSGAYTAAARDTPPRGGEDSGINIYTAVATGSDVEDGYKIAGAAFKIKTPYRGDTMMSKTGRLLGSRWAYGKDAQGNTPWGYALETLERVRVGDRYEFKLETIGNVCLKGNKANLSFDERFLSTHHYNEPSDFGPDPDPAYLAKGSADVIVIDFITGKKVQVTKMPPGYFALYPHFRSDGWLYFLAVHRETGRYMAVASDWAIRQVEEHPTP
;
A
#
# COMPACT_ATOMS: atom_id res chain seq x y z
N MET A 1 9.20 -73.21 23.22
CA MET A 1 9.77 -74.01 22.12
C MET A 1 10.48 -73.02 21.19
N ALA A 2 11.78 -72.72 21.39
CA ALA A 2 12.97 -73.45 20.90
C ALA A 2 12.97 -73.54 19.35
N LYS A 3 13.95 -73.05 18.58
CA LYS A 3 15.43 -73.01 18.73
C LYS A 3 15.98 -71.69 18.12
N LEU A 4 16.99 -71.00 18.67
CA LEU A 4 18.41 -71.32 18.94
C LEU A 4 19.30 -71.41 17.69
N GLY A 5 20.24 -70.46 17.61
CA GLY A 5 21.42 -70.43 16.74
C GLY A 5 22.43 -69.40 17.26
N LEU A 6 23.43 -69.91 17.99
CA LEU A 6 24.36 -69.21 18.88
C LEU A 6 25.73 -68.96 18.21
N GLY A 7 26.46 -67.95 18.69
CA GLY A 7 27.94 -67.86 18.71
C GLY A 7 28.52 -66.79 17.78
N SER A 8 29.50 -65.96 18.14
CA SER A 8 30.33 -65.74 19.35
C SER A 8 31.01 -64.37 19.15
N LEU A 9 30.97 -63.42 20.09
CA LEU A 9 31.93 -63.12 21.18
C LEU A 9 33.25 -62.44 20.76
N VAL A 10 33.48 -61.30 21.44
CA VAL A 10 34.74 -60.60 21.80
C VAL A 10 35.36 -59.59 20.82
N GLY A 11 35.56 -58.37 21.32
CA GLY A 11 36.58 -57.46 20.80
C GLY A 11 36.46 -56.01 21.28
N LEU A 12 36.67 -55.75 22.57
CA LEU A 12 36.93 -54.40 23.08
C LEU A 12 38.31 -53.95 22.54
N GLY A 13 38.38 -52.79 21.88
CA GLY A 13 39.64 -52.23 21.39
C GLY A 13 39.52 -50.71 21.22
N LEU A 14 39.86 -49.97 22.29
CA LEU A 14 40.26 -48.57 22.20
C LEU A 14 41.56 -48.48 21.39
N LEU A 15 41.53 -47.81 20.23
CA LEU A 15 42.72 -47.28 19.58
C LEU A 15 42.36 -45.94 18.91
N GLY A 16 43.05 -44.89 19.35
CA GLY A 16 42.92 -43.56 18.78
C GLY A 16 43.38 -43.50 17.33
N ALA A 17 42.75 -42.63 16.55
CA ALA A 17 43.22 -42.24 15.24
C ALA A 17 43.12 -40.72 15.09
N ALA A 18 44.32 -40.13 15.05
CA ALA A 18 44.75 -38.92 14.36
C ALA A 18 43.68 -37.89 13.97
N ALA A 19 43.85 -36.69 14.53
CA ALA A 19 43.43 -35.45 13.91
C ALA A 19 44.08 -35.33 12.53
N ILE A 20 43.31 -35.60 11.48
CA ILE A 20 43.61 -35.10 10.14
C ILE A 20 43.10 -33.66 10.15
N VAL A 21 44.02 -32.72 10.31
CA VAL A 21 43.85 -31.34 9.87
C VAL A 21 43.72 -31.40 8.35
N ALA A 22 42.50 -31.62 7.88
CA ALA A 22 42.16 -31.27 6.52
C ALA A 22 42.16 -29.75 6.48
N CYS A 23 43.26 -29.17 6.02
CA CYS A 23 43.23 -27.86 5.39
C CYS A 23 42.22 -27.96 4.25
N GLY A 24 40.95 -27.69 4.57
CA GLY A 24 39.97 -27.34 3.58
C GLY A 24 40.48 -26.09 2.92
N THR A 25 41.12 -26.26 1.76
CA THR A 25 41.22 -25.21 0.76
C THR A 25 39.83 -24.60 0.70
N ARG A 26 39.70 -23.34 1.14
CA ARG A 26 38.57 -22.50 0.75
C ARG A 26 38.39 -22.80 -0.73
N ALA A 27 37.24 -23.35 -1.11
CA ALA A 27 36.80 -23.16 -2.47
C ALA A 27 36.87 -21.65 -2.66
N GLU A 28 37.87 -21.21 -3.44
CA GLU A 28 37.85 -19.87 -3.98
C GLU A 28 36.59 -19.86 -4.85
N ASP A 29 35.47 -19.48 -4.24
CA ASP A 29 34.26 -19.14 -4.93
C ASP A 29 34.69 -18.10 -5.96
N THR A 30 34.68 -18.52 -7.22
CA THR A 30 35.00 -17.71 -8.39
C THR A 30 33.83 -16.77 -8.65
N GLU A 31 33.51 -15.94 -7.65
CA GLU A 31 32.62 -14.81 -7.82
C GLU A 31 33.32 -13.80 -8.73
N VAL A 32 32.83 -13.68 -9.96
CA VAL A 32 33.26 -12.63 -10.89
C VAL A 32 32.82 -11.29 -10.33
N SER A 33 33.75 -10.33 -10.23
CA SER A 33 33.44 -8.98 -9.77
C SER A 33 32.38 -8.33 -10.68
N ALA A 34 31.42 -7.63 -10.09
CA ALA A 34 30.40 -6.90 -10.84
C ALA A 34 30.99 -5.88 -11.82
N HIS A 35 32.19 -5.36 -11.51
CA HIS A 35 32.91 -4.40 -12.35
C HIS A 35 33.55 -5.04 -13.59
N ASP A 36 33.77 -6.35 -13.59
CA ASP A 36 34.38 -7.09 -14.70
C ASP A 36 33.34 -7.55 -15.73
N LEU A 37 32.04 -7.46 -15.39
CA LEU A 37 30.95 -7.83 -16.29
C LEU A 37 30.75 -6.79 -17.39
N THR A 38 30.53 -7.27 -18.63
CA THR A 38 30.00 -6.40 -19.69
C THR A 38 28.63 -5.87 -19.32
N ASP A 39 28.20 -4.76 -19.94
CA ASP A 39 26.89 -4.16 -19.63
C ASP A 39 25.71 -5.13 -19.89
N ALA A 40 25.82 -6.02 -20.88
CA ALA A 40 24.81 -7.04 -21.15
C ALA A 40 24.81 -8.14 -20.07
N GLU A 41 25.98 -8.64 -19.66
CA GLU A 41 26.10 -9.65 -18.59
C GLU A 41 25.67 -9.09 -17.24
N LEU A 42 26.03 -7.84 -16.94
CA LEU A 42 25.62 -7.12 -15.75
C LEU A 42 24.10 -6.98 -15.70
N ALA A 43 23.47 -6.55 -16.81
CA ALA A 43 22.02 -6.41 -16.88
C ALA A 43 21.30 -7.75 -16.62
N VAL A 44 21.72 -8.82 -17.30
CA VAL A 44 21.13 -10.16 -17.11
C VAL A 44 21.35 -10.67 -15.68
N SER A 45 22.54 -10.47 -15.11
CA SER A 45 22.86 -10.94 -13.76
C SER A 45 22.08 -10.18 -12.69
N ALA A 46 22.05 -8.85 -12.76
CA ALA A 46 21.28 -8.02 -11.83
C ALA A 46 19.78 -8.31 -11.92
N LEU A 47 19.23 -8.42 -13.13
CA LEU A 47 17.82 -8.74 -13.34
C LEU A 47 17.44 -10.15 -12.88
N ARG A 48 18.34 -11.12 -13.01
CA ARG A 48 18.16 -12.47 -12.45
C ARG A 48 18.19 -12.46 -10.92
N ILE A 49 19.08 -11.68 -10.30
CA ILE A 49 19.13 -11.50 -8.84
C ILE A 49 17.83 -10.86 -8.34
N MET A 50 17.34 -9.84 -9.03
CA MET A 50 16.06 -9.19 -8.70
C MET A 50 14.83 -10.06 -9.05
N GLY A 51 15.01 -11.13 -9.84
CA GLY A 51 13.99 -12.12 -10.18
C GLY A 51 12.98 -11.68 -11.23
N THR A 52 13.33 -10.84 -12.19
CA THR A 52 12.38 -10.50 -13.26
C THR A 52 11.95 -11.72 -14.08
N ASN A 53 10.70 -11.76 -14.54
CA ASN A 53 10.22 -12.80 -15.46
C ASN A 53 10.82 -12.69 -16.87
N ALA A 54 11.44 -11.55 -17.20
CA ALA A 54 12.11 -11.35 -18.48
C ALA A 54 13.43 -12.13 -18.61
N VAL A 55 14.00 -12.60 -17.48
CA VAL A 55 15.24 -13.37 -17.43
C VAL A 55 14.97 -14.67 -16.67
N PRO A 56 15.10 -15.85 -17.32
CA PRO A 56 14.91 -17.11 -16.63
C PRO A 56 15.80 -17.25 -15.39
N ALA A 57 15.21 -17.74 -14.31
CA ALA A 57 15.95 -18.11 -13.11
C ALA A 57 16.94 -19.24 -13.42
N ALA A 58 18.06 -19.28 -12.71
CA ALA A 58 18.97 -20.42 -12.81
C ALA A 58 18.33 -21.66 -12.17
N PRO A 59 18.61 -22.89 -12.66
CA PRO A 59 18.15 -24.11 -12.02
C PRO A 59 18.52 -24.15 -10.53
N GLY A 60 17.55 -24.41 -9.66
CA GLY A 60 17.77 -24.49 -8.20
C GLY A 60 17.84 -23.15 -7.48
N GLN A 61 17.71 -22.02 -8.17
CA GLN A 61 17.64 -20.71 -7.53
C GLN A 61 16.29 -20.56 -6.81
N VAL A 62 16.33 -20.29 -5.50
CA VAL A 62 15.14 -19.89 -4.74
C VAL A 62 14.59 -18.60 -5.34
N GLY A 63 13.29 -18.55 -5.62
CA GLY A 63 12.66 -17.38 -6.22
C GLY A 63 12.94 -16.11 -5.40
N ALA A 64 13.39 -15.05 -6.06
CA ALA A 64 13.39 -13.72 -5.45
C ALA A 64 11.94 -13.29 -5.15
N CYS A 65 11.75 -12.28 -4.30
CA CYS A 65 10.42 -11.78 -3.93
C CYS A 65 9.64 -11.09 -5.07
N SER A 66 10.04 -11.29 -6.31
CA SER A 66 9.40 -10.73 -7.50
C SER A 66 8.12 -11.47 -7.87
N PHE A 67 7.27 -10.78 -8.62
CA PHE A 67 5.98 -11.21 -9.18
C PHE A 67 4.78 -11.27 -8.21
N THR A 68 4.89 -11.79 -6.99
CA THR A 68 3.71 -11.89 -6.10
C THR A 68 3.95 -11.64 -4.61
N GLY A 69 5.18 -11.31 -4.18
CA GLY A 69 5.51 -11.11 -2.77
C GLY A 69 5.85 -9.66 -2.39
N CYS A 70 6.67 -8.97 -3.19
CA CYS A 70 7.20 -7.65 -2.82
C CYS A 70 6.97 -6.59 -3.92
N HIS A 71 7.61 -6.71 -5.10
CA HIS A 71 7.56 -5.72 -6.20
C HIS A 71 7.63 -6.37 -7.59
N SER A 72 7.05 -5.75 -8.63
CA SER A 72 7.29 -6.15 -10.04
C SER A 72 8.60 -5.52 -10.54
N ILE A 73 9.44 -6.29 -11.23
CA ILE A 73 10.71 -5.83 -11.81
C ILE A 73 10.51 -5.58 -13.30
N ASN A 74 10.34 -4.31 -13.65
CA ASN A 74 10.05 -3.82 -15.00
C ASN A 74 10.66 -2.41 -15.19
N PRO A 75 10.64 -1.84 -16.41
CA PRO A 75 11.28 -0.55 -16.69
C PRO A 75 10.79 0.60 -15.80
N VAL A 76 9.49 0.65 -15.49
CA VAL A 76 8.89 1.70 -14.65
C VAL A 76 9.44 1.64 -13.23
N THR A 77 9.46 0.43 -12.64
CA THR A 77 10.04 0.21 -11.29
C THR A 77 11.50 0.63 -11.24
N LEU A 78 12.29 0.14 -12.19
CA LEU A 78 13.74 0.34 -12.19
C LEU A 78 14.10 1.81 -12.39
N ALA A 79 13.43 2.50 -13.32
CA ALA A 79 13.61 3.94 -13.52
C ALA A 79 13.28 4.73 -12.24
N GLY A 80 12.15 4.44 -11.59
CA GLY A 80 11.77 5.09 -10.34
C GLY A 80 12.76 4.85 -9.20
N TRP A 81 13.28 3.62 -9.04
CA TRP A 81 14.33 3.34 -8.06
C TRP A 81 15.66 4.03 -8.40
N ASN A 82 15.97 4.21 -9.68
CA ASN A 82 17.16 4.90 -10.14
C ASN A 82 17.08 6.41 -9.87
N GLU A 83 15.92 7.02 -10.05
CA GLU A 83 15.68 8.41 -9.65
C GLU A 83 15.82 8.60 -8.13
N GLN A 84 15.21 7.71 -7.33
CA GLN A 84 15.33 7.73 -5.87
C GLN A 84 16.79 7.53 -5.42
N TYR A 85 17.51 6.59 -6.05
CA TYR A 85 18.92 6.34 -5.81
C TYR A 85 19.78 7.58 -6.08
N LYS A 86 19.60 8.24 -7.23
CA LYS A 86 20.34 9.46 -7.59
C LYS A 86 20.07 10.59 -6.58
N ALA A 87 18.80 10.85 -6.28
CA ALA A 87 18.42 11.88 -5.31
C ALA A 87 19.04 11.63 -3.92
N ALA A 88 19.03 10.37 -3.47
CA ALA A 88 19.65 9.99 -2.20
C ALA A 88 21.17 10.18 -2.23
N VAL A 89 21.86 9.67 -3.25
CA VAL A 89 23.31 9.81 -3.38
C VAL A 89 23.74 11.27 -3.46
N ASP A 90 23.02 12.10 -4.21
CA ASP A 90 23.30 13.53 -4.33
C ASP A 90 23.12 14.24 -2.98
N PHE A 91 22.04 13.95 -2.25
CA PHE A 91 21.82 14.52 -0.93
C PHE A 91 22.87 14.06 0.10
N LEU A 92 23.23 12.77 0.10
CA LEU A 92 24.21 12.22 1.04
C LEU A 92 25.64 12.73 0.82
N LYS A 93 25.95 13.15 -0.42
CA LYS A 93 27.22 13.81 -0.78
C LYS A 93 27.25 15.31 -0.48
N SER A 94 26.10 15.91 -0.16
CA SER A 94 26.04 17.33 0.18
C SER A 94 26.68 17.62 1.55
N ASP A 95 26.88 18.91 1.81
CA ASP A 95 27.40 19.44 3.07
C ASP A 95 26.37 19.41 4.23
N ALA A 96 25.22 18.77 4.02
CA ALA A 96 24.22 18.54 5.07
C ALA A 96 24.84 17.82 6.27
N SER A 97 24.44 18.22 7.48
CA SER A 97 24.83 17.58 8.72
C SER A 97 24.32 16.13 8.79
N ASN A 98 24.91 15.34 9.69
CA ASN A 98 24.44 13.96 9.93
C ASN A 98 22.96 13.92 10.34
N ASP A 99 22.49 14.90 11.10
CA ASP A 99 21.10 14.96 11.56
C ASP A 99 20.14 15.24 10.39
N GLU A 100 20.50 16.16 9.51
CA GLU A 100 19.74 16.42 8.27
C GLU A 100 19.75 15.20 7.33
N LYS A 101 20.86 14.45 7.27
CA LYS A 101 20.96 13.19 6.52
C LYS A 101 20.08 12.09 7.10
N ILE A 102 20.01 11.98 8.42
CA ILE A 102 19.09 11.05 9.10
C ILE A 102 17.64 11.45 8.83
N ASP A 103 17.31 12.74 8.95
CA ASP A 103 15.95 13.22 8.75
C ASP A 103 15.51 13.09 7.29
N PHE A 104 16.43 13.18 6.32
CA PHE A 104 16.15 12.87 4.92
C PHE A 104 15.62 11.44 4.72
N PHE A 105 16.07 10.47 5.51
CA PHE A 105 15.58 9.09 5.44
C PHE A 105 14.16 8.93 5.99
N ARG A 106 13.61 9.92 6.68
CA ARG A 106 12.28 9.86 7.27
C ARG A 106 11.17 10.07 6.23
N GLN A 107 9.98 9.59 6.56
CA GLN A 107 8.76 9.82 5.77
C GLN A 107 8.53 11.32 5.60
N ASN A 108 8.56 12.09 6.70
CA ASN A 108 8.60 13.55 6.68
C ASN A 108 9.93 14.06 7.27
N PRO A 109 10.85 14.56 6.43
CA PRO A 109 12.12 15.13 6.90
C PRO A 109 11.98 16.35 7.82
N ALA A 110 10.80 16.98 7.88
CA ALA A 110 10.53 18.09 8.80
C ALA A 110 9.92 17.64 10.14
N ASP A 111 9.66 16.35 10.34
CA ASP A 111 9.04 15.81 11.55
C ASP A 111 9.81 14.56 12.05
N PRO A 112 10.69 14.71 13.06
CA PRO A 112 11.51 13.61 13.57
C PRO A 112 10.68 12.52 14.29
N ARG A 113 9.38 12.74 14.52
CA ARG A 113 8.46 11.73 15.04
C ARG A 113 8.04 10.71 13.98
N THR A 114 8.30 10.99 12.70
CA THR A 114 7.97 10.06 11.61
C THR A 114 9.07 9.00 11.45
N GLY A 115 8.65 7.78 11.08
CA GLY A 115 9.56 6.66 10.84
C GLY A 115 10.35 6.81 9.53
N PHE A 116 11.24 5.85 9.27
CA PHE A 116 12.04 5.80 8.04
C PHE A 116 11.26 5.25 6.85
N ALA A 117 11.56 5.77 5.65
CA ALA A 117 10.88 5.41 4.42
C ALA A 117 11.87 4.82 3.38
N PRO A 118 11.76 3.52 3.02
CA PRO A 118 12.63 2.89 2.02
C PRO A 118 12.73 3.67 0.69
N GLU A 119 11.63 4.26 0.24
CA GLU A 119 11.55 5.05 -0.99
C GLU A 119 12.42 6.33 -1.00
N ARG A 120 12.89 6.80 0.18
CA ARG A 120 13.84 7.93 0.26
C ARG A 120 15.23 7.58 -0.22
N ILE A 121 15.60 6.30 -0.19
CA ILE A 121 16.95 5.83 -0.52
C ILE A 121 16.96 4.82 -1.69
N GLY A 122 15.80 4.52 -2.27
CA GLY A 122 15.67 3.68 -3.46
C GLY A 122 16.33 2.31 -3.28
N ILE A 123 17.17 1.92 -4.25
CA ILE A 123 17.86 0.62 -4.23
C ILE A 123 18.83 0.47 -3.04
N LEU A 124 19.30 1.57 -2.43
CA LEU A 124 20.20 1.50 -1.26
C LEU A 124 19.56 0.75 -0.09
N THR A 125 18.23 0.74 -0.02
CA THR A 125 17.44 -0.03 0.95
C THR A 125 17.85 -1.51 0.97
N ALA A 126 18.11 -2.10 -0.20
CA ALA A 126 18.47 -3.52 -0.31
C ALA A 126 19.82 -3.86 0.33
N GLY A 127 20.65 -2.85 0.61
CA GLY A 127 21.90 -2.98 1.35
C GLY A 127 21.88 -2.35 2.75
N ALA A 128 20.74 -1.85 3.23
CA ALA A 128 20.67 -1.18 4.54
C ALA A 128 20.94 -2.14 5.72
N HIS A 129 20.76 -3.45 5.53
CA HIS A 129 21.09 -4.44 6.57
C HIS A 129 22.60 -4.68 6.71
N PHE A 130 23.44 -4.14 5.83
CA PHE A 130 24.89 -4.30 5.91
C PHE A 130 25.53 -3.36 6.93
N THR A 131 26.56 -3.85 7.61
CA THR A 131 27.41 -3.07 8.54
C THR A 131 28.87 -3.38 8.25
N PRO A 132 29.79 -2.41 8.42
CA PRO A 132 31.22 -2.70 8.31
C PRO A 132 31.61 -3.86 9.24
N GLY A 133 32.29 -4.88 8.70
CA GLY A 133 32.58 -6.10 9.46
C GLY A 133 33.04 -7.26 8.57
N PRO A 134 33.29 -8.44 9.15
CA PRO A 134 33.95 -9.56 8.47
C PRO A 134 33.14 -10.18 7.33
N THR A 135 31.85 -9.85 7.23
CA THR A 135 30.95 -10.33 6.18
C THR A 135 31.02 -9.48 4.90
N ILE A 136 31.69 -8.33 4.92
CA ILE A 136 31.84 -7.43 3.77
C ILE A 136 33.33 -7.14 3.61
N ASP A 137 33.89 -7.62 2.51
CA ASP A 137 35.28 -7.46 2.15
C ASP A 137 35.42 -6.19 1.28
N GLU A 138 36.31 -5.27 1.68
CA GLU A 138 36.48 -3.98 0.99
C GLU A 138 37.04 -4.13 -0.42
N GLU A 139 37.84 -5.17 -0.67
CA GLU A 139 38.44 -5.42 -1.98
C GLU A 139 37.48 -6.17 -2.91
N ARG A 140 36.73 -7.14 -2.38
CA ARG A 140 35.78 -7.94 -3.15
C ARG A 140 34.40 -7.28 -3.31
N HIS A 141 34.02 -6.41 -2.38
CA HIS A 141 32.70 -5.75 -2.35
C HIS A 141 32.83 -4.24 -2.08
N PRO A 142 33.63 -3.49 -2.87
CA PRO A 142 33.97 -2.10 -2.59
C PRO A 142 32.75 -1.18 -2.47
N GLU A 143 31.74 -1.32 -3.33
CA GLU A 143 30.56 -0.45 -3.30
C GLU A 143 29.63 -0.80 -2.12
N THR A 144 29.49 -2.09 -1.82
CA THR A 144 28.75 -2.54 -0.63
C THR A 144 29.41 -2.04 0.66
N PHE A 145 30.73 -2.15 0.76
CA PHE A 145 31.51 -1.68 1.91
C PHE A 145 31.39 -0.17 2.09
N LYS A 146 31.54 0.60 1.01
CA LYS A 146 31.43 2.06 1.01
C LYS A 146 30.07 2.54 1.52
N GLN A 147 28.98 1.92 1.07
CA GLN A 147 27.64 2.25 1.58
C GLN A 147 27.50 1.91 3.07
N ALA A 148 27.91 0.70 3.48
CA ALA A 148 27.78 0.26 4.86
C ALA A 148 28.55 1.20 5.81
N LYS A 149 29.74 1.64 5.40
CA LYS A 149 30.55 2.64 6.09
C LYS A 149 29.85 3.99 6.16
N LEU A 150 29.32 4.49 5.04
CA LEU A 150 28.60 5.76 5.00
C LEU A 150 27.41 5.79 5.96
N PHE A 151 26.57 4.75 5.99
CA PHE A 151 25.46 4.69 6.93
C PHE A 151 25.94 4.61 8.39
N ALA A 152 26.98 3.83 8.69
CA ALA A 152 27.55 3.80 10.03
C ALA A 152 28.09 5.17 10.48
N GLU A 153 28.71 5.93 9.58
CA GLU A 153 29.24 7.28 9.87
C GLU A 153 28.11 8.31 10.09
N ILE A 154 27.05 8.27 9.28
CA ILE A 154 25.88 9.16 9.44
C ILE A 154 25.23 8.96 10.81
N PHE A 155 25.10 7.70 11.25
CA PHE A 155 24.47 7.37 12.53
C PHE A 155 25.44 7.25 13.71
N ALA A 156 26.69 7.72 13.58
CA ALA A 156 27.68 7.62 14.65
C ALA A 156 27.16 8.23 15.98
N GLY A 157 27.17 7.43 17.05
CA GLY A 157 26.65 7.81 18.37
C GLY A 157 25.12 7.73 18.52
N LYS A 158 24.41 7.19 17.53
CA LYS A 158 22.94 7.03 17.50
C LYS A 158 22.51 5.58 17.24
N ASP A 159 23.11 4.63 17.96
CA ASP A 159 22.99 3.19 17.71
C ASP A 159 21.53 2.68 17.71
N ASP A 160 20.69 3.13 18.65
CA ASP A 160 19.28 2.74 18.71
C ASP A 160 18.50 3.20 17.48
N LEU A 161 18.79 4.42 17.02
CA LEU A 161 18.15 4.99 15.84
C LEU A 161 18.67 4.33 14.57
N TYR A 162 19.95 3.93 14.53
CA TYR A 162 20.48 3.15 13.41
C TYR A 162 19.83 1.77 13.34
N ALA A 163 19.66 1.12 14.49
CA ALA A 163 18.94 -0.16 14.56
C ALA A 163 17.48 -0.01 14.12
N GLU A 164 16.82 1.11 14.45
CA GLU A 164 15.49 1.44 13.94
C GLU A 164 15.47 1.61 12.43
N PHE A 165 16.38 2.42 11.89
CA PHE A 165 16.54 2.62 10.44
C PHE A 165 16.69 1.28 9.71
N ARG A 166 17.63 0.44 10.14
CA ARG A 166 17.88 -0.88 9.53
C ARG A 166 16.67 -1.82 9.60
N ARG A 167 15.87 -1.76 10.66
CA ARG A 167 14.63 -2.54 10.77
C ARG A 167 13.54 -1.99 9.84
N ALA A 168 13.38 -0.67 9.79
CA ALA A 168 12.35 0.00 9.00
C ALA A 168 12.62 -0.07 7.49
N THR A 169 13.90 -0.09 7.08
CA THR A 169 14.32 -0.18 5.68
C THR A 169 14.78 -1.59 5.29
N LEU A 170 14.38 -2.61 6.03
CA LEU A 170 14.80 -3.98 5.76
C LEU A 170 14.18 -4.51 4.45
N MET A 171 15.00 -5.05 3.56
CA MET A 171 14.54 -5.70 2.31
C MET A 171 15.26 -7.03 2.04
N PRO A 172 14.53 -8.11 1.65
CA PRO A 172 13.07 -8.24 1.72
C PRO A 172 12.56 -8.14 3.17
N VAL A 173 11.38 -7.54 3.34
CA VAL A 173 10.72 -7.42 4.66
C VAL A 173 10.15 -8.76 5.14
N LEU A 174 9.80 -9.65 4.21
CA LEU A 174 9.24 -10.96 4.46
C LEU A 174 10.36 -11.98 4.75
N ALA A 175 10.29 -12.66 5.89
CA ALA A 175 11.32 -13.59 6.36
C ALA A 175 11.53 -14.81 5.46
N ASP A 176 10.52 -15.18 4.67
CA ASP A 176 10.56 -16.33 3.75
C ASP A 176 11.45 -16.09 2.53
N TYR A 177 11.88 -14.84 2.29
CA TYR A 177 12.76 -14.49 1.18
C TYR A 177 14.15 -14.13 1.68
N PRO A 178 15.21 -14.75 1.13
CA PRO A 178 16.58 -14.44 1.54
C PRO A 178 16.93 -13.00 1.17
N ARG A 179 17.71 -12.35 2.05
CA ARG A 179 18.32 -11.05 1.75
C ARG A 179 19.47 -11.24 0.78
N LEU A 180 19.81 -10.17 0.05
CA LEU A 180 20.95 -10.19 -0.86
C LEU A 180 22.25 -10.43 -0.11
N THR A 181 23.11 -11.28 -0.65
CA THR A 181 24.51 -11.38 -0.23
C THR A 181 25.27 -10.11 -0.65
N PRO A 182 26.46 -9.83 -0.06
CA PRO A 182 27.28 -8.70 -0.50
C PRO A 182 27.54 -8.69 -2.01
N ALA A 183 27.95 -9.82 -2.60
CA ALA A 183 28.21 -9.90 -4.04
C ALA A 183 26.94 -9.69 -4.91
N GLN A 184 25.79 -10.23 -4.48
CA GLN A 184 24.53 -9.98 -5.17
C GLN A 184 24.13 -8.51 -5.11
N TYR A 185 24.31 -7.88 -3.95
CA TYR A 185 24.04 -6.46 -3.78
C TYR A 185 25.00 -5.59 -4.59
N GLU A 186 26.29 -5.89 -4.60
CA GLU A 186 27.33 -5.25 -5.42
C GLU A 186 26.93 -5.23 -6.90
N THR A 187 26.49 -6.38 -7.42
CA THR A 187 26.03 -6.55 -8.81
C THR A 187 24.84 -5.66 -9.12
N VAL A 188 23.84 -5.65 -8.23
CA VAL A 188 22.65 -4.81 -8.40
C VAL A 188 23.01 -3.32 -8.28
N LEU A 189 23.80 -2.92 -7.29
CA LEU A 189 24.20 -1.54 -7.09
C LEU A 189 25.01 -1.00 -8.29
N THR A 190 25.95 -1.79 -8.81
CA THR A 190 26.74 -1.46 -10.01
C THR A 190 25.84 -1.27 -11.23
N PHE A 191 24.81 -2.11 -11.39
CA PHE A 191 23.81 -1.97 -12.45
C PHE A 191 23.06 -0.63 -12.40
N PHE A 192 22.70 -0.14 -11.20
CA PHE A 192 22.12 1.20 -11.01
C PHE A 192 23.13 2.32 -11.27
N GLN A 193 24.38 2.18 -10.80
CA GLN A 193 25.45 3.16 -11.05
C GLN A 193 25.74 3.35 -12.54
N LYS A 194 25.68 2.26 -13.33
CA LYS A 194 25.81 2.29 -14.80
C LYS A 194 24.54 2.73 -15.54
N LYS A 195 23.52 3.25 -14.84
CA LYS A 195 22.27 3.76 -15.42
C LYS A 195 21.48 2.69 -16.17
N LEU A 196 21.33 1.51 -15.57
CA LEU A 196 20.42 0.44 -16.02
C LEU A 196 20.62 0.01 -17.48
N PRO A 197 21.83 -0.48 -17.86
CA PRO A 197 22.08 -0.98 -19.22
C PRO A 197 21.06 -2.05 -19.65
N GLY A 198 20.62 -2.03 -20.91
CA GLY A 198 19.58 -2.97 -21.40
C GLY A 198 18.15 -2.68 -20.91
N VAL A 199 17.94 -1.58 -20.18
CA VAL A 199 16.62 -1.07 -19.77
C VAL A 199 16.40 0.37 -20.24
N GLU A 200 17.24 1.34 -19.82
CA GLU A 200 17.08 2.76 -20.21
C GLU A 200 17.85 3.11 -21.49
N ASN A 201 18.99 2.45 -21.74
CA ASN A 201 19.88 2.74 -22.87
C ASN A 201 19.95 1.58 -23.85
N CYS A 202 18.79 1.12 -24.31
CA CYS A 202 18.73 0.09 -25.32
C CYS A 202 19.04 0.65 -26.70
N GLY A 203 19.61 -0.18 -27.57
CA GLY A 203 19.66 0.18 -28.97
C GLY A 203 19.85 -1.00 -29.90
N THR A 204 19.86 -0.71 -31.20
CA THR A 204 19.88 -1.70 -32.28
C THR A 204 21.25 -1.85 -32.92
N GLY A 205 22.24 -1.05 -32.48
CA GLY A 205 23.62 -1.15 -32.95
C GLY A 205 24.35 -2.39 -32.42
N PRO A 206 25.44 -2.82 -33.07
CA PRO A 206 26.22 -3.98 -32.66
C PRO A 206 26.85 -3.83 -31.26
N ASP A 207 27.10 -2.60 -30.81
CA ASP A 207 27.69 -2.28 -29.51
C ASP A 207 26.65 -1.86 -28.45
N GLN A 208 25.35 -1.94 -28.76
CA GLN A 208 24.27 -1.53 -27.86
C GLN A 208 23.59 -2.75 -27.22
N VAL A 209 23.32 -2.66 -25.91
CA VAL A 209 22.58 -3.70 -25.20
C VAL A 209 21.13 -3.71 -25.71
N ARG A 210 20.64 -4.87 -26.14
CA ARG A 210 19.23 -5.03 -26.53
C ARG A 210 18.31 -4.86 -25.32
N CYS A 211 17.14 -4.29 -25.54
CA CYS A 211 16.12 -4.19 -24.50
C CYS A 211 15.69 -5.58 -24.02
N ILE A 212 15.81 -5.79 -22.71
CA ILE A 212 15.39 -7.03 -22.05
C ILE A 212 13.87 -7.02 -21.84
N PHE A 213 13.29 -5.84 -21.64
CA PHE A 213 11.85 -5.67 -21.45
C PHE A 213 11.14 -5.29 -22.75
N ARG A 214 9.90 -5.76 -22.89
CA ARG A 214 8.95 -5.24 -23.88
C ARG A 214 8.20 -4.07 -23.27
N GLU A 215 8.07 -2.97 -24.01
CA GLU A 215 7.25 -1.82 -23.66
C GLU A 215 6.08 -1.74 -24.64
N ASN A 216 4.96 -2.35 -24.27
CA ASN A 216 3.70 -2.32 -25.02
C ASN A 216 2.53 -1.83 -24.17
N ARG A 217 2.80 -1.00 -23.14
CA ARG A 217 1.75 -0.38 -22.35
C ARG A 217 0.84 0.50 -23.23
N PRO A 218 -0.45 0.64 -22.88
CA PRO A 218 -1.32 1.60 -23.55
C PRO A 218 -0.71 3.01 -23.52
N THR A 219 -0.88 3.81 -24.58
CA THR A 219 -0.36 5.19 -24.63
C THR A 219 -1.45 6.25 -24.55
N LYS A 220 -2.71 5.82 -24.52
CA LYS A 220 -3.89 6.68 -24.45
C LYS A 220 -4.89 6.13 -23.45
N CYS A 221 -5.55 7.04 -22.75
CA CYS A 221 -6.74 6.76 -21.97
C CYS A 221 -7.90 7.51 -22.63
N VAL A 222 -9.06 6.85 -22.77
CA VAL A 222 -10.31 7.46 -23.23
C VAL A 222 -11.39 7.18 -22.20
N ASP A 223 -12.05 8.24 -21.73
CA ASP A 223 -13.17 8.09 -20.79
C ASP A 223 -14.30 7.27 -21.41
N ASP A 224 -14.85 6.35 -20.62
CA ASP A 224 -16.07 5.63 -21.01
C ASP A 224 -16.96 5.44 -19.78
N PHE A 225 -17.95 6.32 -19.64
CA PHE A 225 -18.92 6.28 -18.55
C PHE A 225 -20.22 5.54 -18.89
N THR A 226 -20.42 5.12 -20.14
CA THR A 226 -21.72 4.60 -20.58
C THR A 226 -22.07 3.29 -19.85
N LYS A 227 -21.15 2.34 -19.86
CA LYS A 227 -21.31 1.06 -19.16
C LYS A 227 -21.17 1.22 -17.64
N LEU A 228 -20.38 2.19 -17.17
CA LEU A 228 -20.26 2.51 -15.74
C LEU A 228 -21.61 2.99 -15.18
N ALA A 229 -22.23 3.98 -15.81
CA ALA A 229 -23.53 4.51 -15.42
C ALA A 229 -24.60 3.41 -15.41
N ALA A 230 -24.67 2.62 -16.50
CA ALA A 230 -25.62 1.52 -16.62
C ALA A 230 -25.45 0.48 -15.50
N ARG A 231 -24.19 0.14 -15.16
CA ARG A 231 -23.91 -0.76 -14.04
C ARG A 231 -24.33 -0.16 -12.71
N THR A 232 -23.93 1.07 -12.40
CA THR A 232 -24.26 1.74 -11.14
C THR A 232 -25.76 1.77 -10.90
N SER A 233 -26.56 2.08 -11.92
CA SER A 233 -28.02 1.97 -11.85
C SER A 233 -28.48 0.53 -11.60
N ALA A 234 -27.96 -0.44 -12.36
CA ALA A 234 -28.38 -1.85 -12.24
C ALA A 234 -28.09 -2.47 -10.86
N VAL A 235 -27.05 -2.02 -10.15
CA VAL A 235 -26.65 -2.57 -8.85
C VAL A 235 -27.12 -1.74 -7.66
N LYS A 236 -27.78 -0.59 -7.87
CA LYS A 236 -28.18 0.37 -6.82
C LYS A 236 -28.76 -0.29 -5.56
N THR A 237 -29.66 -1.26 -5.73
CA THR A 237 -30.36 -1.96 -4.63
C THR A 237 -29.63 -3.20 -4.10
N GLN A 238 -28.54 -3.62 -4.76
CA GLN A 238 -27.74 -4.81 -4.44
C GLN A 238 -26.40 -4.45 -3.79
N THR A 239 -26.25 -3.21 -3.33
CA THR A 239 -25.01 -2.68 -2.75
C THR A 239 -25.02 -2.74 -1.23
N TRP A 240 -23.84 -2.56 -0.63
CA TRP A 240 -23.73 -2.46 0.84
C TRP A 240 -24.36 -1.18 1.37
N ALA A 241 -24.34 -0.08 0.61
CA ALA A 241 -25.07 1.14 0.97
C ALA A 241 -26.57 0.85 1.13
N ALA A 242 -27.19 0.21 0.14
CA ALA A 242 -28.60 -0.17 0.19
C ALA A 242 -28.91 -1.17 1.32
N LYS A 243 -28.04 -2.16 1.52
CA LYS A 243 -28.19 -3.16 2.58
C LYS A 243 -28.09 -2.56 3.98
N ASN A 244 -27.12 -1.68 4.22
CA ASN A 244 -26.93 -1.02 5.51
C ASN A 244 -28.06 -0.06 5.83
N PHE A 245 -28.56 0.67 4.83
CA PHE A 245 -29.76 1.48 4.98
C PHE A 245 -30.98 0.63 5.35
N ALA A 246 -31.22 -0.47 4.62
CA ALA A 246 -32.33 -1.40 4.90
C ALA A 246 -32.21 -2.05 6.29
N ASN A 247 -31.00 -2.35 6.73
CA ASN A 247 -30.69 -2.90 8.05
C ASN A 247 -30.74 -1.85 9.17
N ARG A 248 -31.02 -0.57 8.86
CA ARG A 248 -31.05 0.54 9.83
C ARG A 248 -29.74 0.67 10.61
N MET A 249 -28.60 0.52 9.91
CA MET A 249 -27.29 0.72 10.52
C MET A 249 -27.19 2.16 11.06
N PRO A 250 -26.92 2.36 12.36
CA PRO A 250 -26.76 3.70 12.92
C PRO A 250 -25.49 4.34 12.35
N MET A 251 -25.61 5.53 11.76
CA MET A 251 -24.47 6.29 11.23
C MET A 251 -24.01 7.32 12.26
N ILE A 252 -22.69 7.48 12.44
CA ILE A 252 -22.17 8.46 13.39
C ILE A 252 -22.64 9.88 13.04
N GLY A 253 -23.10 10.63 14.03
CA GLY A 253 -23.64 11.98 13.85
C GLY A 253 -25.05 12.02 13.25
N CYS A 254 -25.65 10.88 12.93
CA CYS A 254 -27.06 10.79 12.54
C CYS A 254 -27.94 10.34 13.71
N PRO A 255 -29.22 10.77 13.76
CA PRO A 255 -30.21 10.13 14.61
C PRO A 255 -30.43 8.67 14.17
N ALA A 256 -31.06 7.88 15.05
CA ALA A 256 -31.37 6.49 14.75
C ALA A 256 -32.14 6.38 13.41
N PRO A 257 -31.76 5.47 12.50
CA PRO A 257 -32.37 5.39 11.18
C PRO A 257 -33.87 5.06 11.27
N ASN A 258 -34.70 5.92 10.68
CA ASN A 258 -36.14 5.69 10.53
C ASN A 258 -36.48 5.58 9.04
N PRO A 259 -36.84 4.40 8.51
CA PRO A 259 -37.22 4.24 7.10
C PRO A 259 -38.47 5.01 6.70
N GLU A 260 -39.37 5.30 7.64
CA GLU A 260 -40.60 6.06 7.38
C GLU A 260 -40.34 7.57 7.31
N SER A 261 -39.22 8.02 7.88
CA SER A 261 -38.78 9.42 7.89
C SER A 261 -37.25 9.47 7.84
N PRO A 262 -36.64 9.13 6.69
CA PRO A 262 -35.20 9.07 6.58
C PRO A 262 -34.61 10.47 6.78
N VAL A 263 -33.60 10.56 7.65
CA VAL A 263 -32.82 11.78 7.82
C VAL A 263 -31.75 11.81 6.75
N SER A 264 -31.70 12.92 6.01
CA SER A 264 -30.65 13.16 5.01
C SER A 264 -29.27 13.05 5.67
N PRO A 265 -28.32 12.27 5.11
CA PRO A 265 -26.94 12.23 5.61
C PRO A 265 -26.26 13.61 5.61
N THR A 266 -26.69 14.54 4.73
CA THR A 266 -26.24 15.95 4.72
C THR A 266 -26.66 16.68 5.99
N ALA A 267 -27.87 16.41 6.52
CA ALA A 267 -28.34 17.00 7.78
C ALA A 267 -27.51 16.51 8.98
N CYS A 268 -27.15 15.23 9.00
CA CYS A 268 -26.26 14.67 10.02
C CYS A 268 -24.88 15.33 10.03
N PHE A 269 -24.39 15.72 8.85
CA PHE A 269 -23.09 16.38 8.69
C PHE A 269 -23.06 17.77 9.33
N GLN A 270 -24.23 18.35 9.61
CA GLN A 270 -24.40 19.67 10.22
C GLN A 270 -24.73 19.60 11.72
N ALA A 271 -24.51 18.44 12.36
CA ALA A 271 -24.78 18.24 13.77
C ALA A 271 -24.16 19.34 14.64
N LYS A 272 -24.99 19.86 15.55
CA LYS A 272 -24.62 20.89 16.52
C LYS A 272 -24.60 20.30 17.93
N LYS A 273 -23.73 20.84 18.78
CA LYS A 273 -23.74 20.60 20.23
C LYS A 273 -24.94 21.31 20.85
N ALA A 274 -25.21 21.00 22.13
CA ALA A 274 -26.31 21.62 22.88
C ALA A 274 -26.20 23.16 22.98
N ASP A 275 -24.99 23.70 22.90
CA ASP A 275 -24.71 25.15 22.90
C ASP A 275 -24.84 25.81 21.50
N GLY A 276 -25.25 25.06 20.47
CA GLY A 276 -25.43 25.53 19.10
C GLY A 276 -24.15 25.58 18.26
N THR A 277 -22.99 25.25 18.84
CA THR A 277 -21.73 25.16 18.08
C THR A 277 -21.67 23.90 17.23
N ASP A 278 -20.91 23.92 16.13
CA ASP A 278 -20.70 22.72 15.33
C ASP A 278 -19.98 21.63 16.14
N VAL A 279 -20.45 20.39 16.02
CA VAL A 279 -19.73 19.26 16.64
C VAL A 279 -18.38 19.06 15.95
N PHE A 280 -18.38 19.13 14.62
CA PHE A 280 -17.18 19.04 13.78
C PHE A 280 -16.86 20.40 13.17
N GLU A 281 -15.63 20.88 13.34
CA GLU A 281 -15.18 22.18 12.86
C GLU A 281 -15.30 22.27 11.33
N LYS A 282 -15.99 23.31 10.83
CA LYS A 282 -16.11 23.58 9.40
C LYS A 282 -14.84 24.25 8.87
N THR A 283 -14.44 23.92 7.65
CA THR A 283 -13.30 24.57 6.96
C THR A 283 -13.75 25.25 5.67
N GLU A 284 -12.87 26.10 5.14
CA GLU A 284 -13.04 26.79 3.84
C GLU A 284 -12.35 26.02 2.69
N TRP A 285 -12.07 24.73 2.88
CA TRP A 285 -11.35 23.91 1.88
C TRP A 285 -12.27 23.34 0.80
N GLY A 286 -13.59 23.43 0.97
CA GLY A 286 -14.56 22.84 0.06
C GLY A 286 -14.67 23.57 -1.27
N THR A 287 -14.86 22.82 -2.34
CA THR A 287 -15.16 23.30 -3.70
C THR A 287 -16.42 22.62 -4.24
N ASP A 288 -16.99 23.15 -5.33
CA ASP A 288 -18.19 22.59 -5.97
C ASP A 288 -19.36 22.35 -5.00
N GLY A 289 -19.60 23.31 -4.10
CA GLY A 289 -20.67 23.23 -3.11
C GLY A 289 -20.44 22.23 -1.97
N SER A 290 -19.25 21.61 -1.89
CA SER A 290 -18.90 20.71 -0.79
C SER A 290 -18.75 21.46 0.53
N THR A 291 -19.21 20.84 1.62
CA THR A 291 -18.82 21.24 2.97
C THR A 291 -17.74 20.29 3.47
N ILE A 292 -16.66 20.84 4.02
CA ILE A 292 -15.56 20.08 4.60
C ILE A 292 -15.54 20.30 6.11
N ARG A 293 -15.39 19.23 6.88
CA ARG A 293 -15.33 19.30 8.35
C ARG A 293 -14.21 18.45 8.93
N VAL A 294 -13.49 19.01 9.90
CA VAL A 294 -12.51 18.27 10.71
C VAL A 294 -13.27 17.46 11.74
N LEU A 295 -13.20 16.14 11.60
CA LEU A 295 -13.83 15.19 12.52
C LEU A 295 -13.01 15.09 13.81
N ARG A 296 -11.68 14.99 13.68
CA ARG A 296 -10.77 14.88 14.83
C ARG A 296 -9.31 15.13 14.45
N ASN A 297 -8.54 15.76 15.34
CA ASN A 297 -7.07 15.80 15.22
C ASN A 297 -6.46 14.48 15.72
N LEU A 298 -5.49 13.93 15.00
CA LEU A 298 -4.69 12.77 15.39
C LEU A 298 -3.56 13.24 16.32
N LYS A 299 -3.26 12.44 17.35
CA LYS A 299 -2.15 12.72 18.29
C LYS A 299 -0.80 12.28 17.74
N SER A 300 -0.79 11.28 16.86
CA SER A 300 0.41 10.70 16.28
C SER A 300 0.51 11.05 14.79
N PRO A 301 1.74 11.18 14.25
CA PRO A 301 1.96 11.30 12.82
C PRO A 301 1.37 10.12 12.06
N ASN A 302 1.01 10.35 10.80
CA ASN A 302 0.50 9.31 9.94
C ASN A 302 0.97 9.49 8.49
N SER A 303 1.47 8.42 7.89
CA SER A 303 1.80 8.31 6.46
C SER A 303 0.98 7.22 5.76
N PHE A 304 0.23 6.45 6.52
CA PHE A 304 -0.54 5.30 6.06
C PHE A 304 -1.97 5.69 5.74
N TRP A 305 -2.69 4.78 5.08
CA TRP A 305 -4.10 4.97 4.82
C TRP A 305 -4.88 5.16 6.11
N LEU A 306 -5.81 6.09 6.05
CA LEU A 306 -6.86 6.26 7.03
C LEU A 306 -8.14 5.67 6.43
N ARG A 307 -8.81 4.77 7.17
CA ARG A 307 -10.12 4.23 6.77
C ARG A 307 -11.11 4.23 7.92
N ALA A 308 -12.38 4.43 7.60
CA ALA A 308 -13.48 4.40 8.55
C ALA A 308 -14.29 3.10 8.49
N SER A 309 -14.92 2.76 9.60
CA SER A 309 -15.99 1.75 9.66
C SER A 309 -17.17 2.16 8.79
N ALA A 310 -18.04 1.22 8.42
CA ALA A 310 -19.18 1.48 7.55
C ALA A 310 -20.17 2.50 8.14
N ASP A 311 -20.31 2.51 9.48
CA ASP A 311 -21.06 3.53 10.24
C ASP A 311 -20.29 4.84 10.46
N GLY A 312 -19.00 4.88 10.13
CA GLY A 312 -18.10 6.00 10.33
C GLY A 312 -17.67 6.25 11.78
N ARG A 313 -18.08 5.43 12.76
CA ARG A 313 -17.73 5.63 14.17
C ARG A 313 -16.23 5.50 14.42
N PHE A 314 -15.60 4.46 13.88
CA PHE A 314 -14.19 4.20 14.06
C PHE A 314 -13.42 4.66 12.84
N VAL A 315 -12.36 5.44 13.06
CA VAL A 315 -11.40 5.82 12.03
C VAL A 315 -10.06 5.23 12.39
N ALA A 316 -9.61 4.24 11.64
CA ALA A 316 -8.34 3.57 11.87
C ALA A 316 -7.26 4.09 10.92
N THR A 317 -6.01 3.95 11.35
CA THR A 317 -4.84 4.23 10.52
C THR A 317 -3.65 3.37 10.93
N GLY A 318 -2.76 3.10 9.97
CA GLY A 318 -1.47 2.44 10.19
C GLY A 318 -0.43 3.27 10.95
N GLY A 319 -0.74 4.52 11.35
CA GLY A 319 0.11 5.36 12.21
C GLY A 319 -0.49 5.61 13.60
N GLY A 320 0.27 5.37 14.67
CA GLY A 320 -0.23 5.50 16.05
C GLY A 320 0.83 5.30 17.13
N SER A 321 0.52 5.73 18.36
CA SER A 321 1.35 5.39 19.53
C SER A 321 1.00 3.97 20.03
N ASN A 322 1.95 3.29 20.68
CA ASN A 322 1.73 2.00 21.35
C ASN A 322 1.27 0.83 20.44
N GLY A 323 1.90 0.65 19.28
CA GLY A 323 1.67 -0.55 18.45
C GLY A 323 1.95 -0.38 16.97
N GLY A 324 2.19 0.86 16.53
CA GLY A 324 2.39 1.21 15.14
C GLY A 324 1.14 1.82 14.51
N ALA A 325 -0.05 1.38 14.91
CA ALA A 325 -1.35 1.80 14.38
C ALA A 325 -2.33 2.25 15.50
N GLN A 326 -3.47 2.85 15.12
CA GLN A 326 -4.52 3.23 16.06
C GLN A 326 -5.92 3.25 15.42
N ALA A 327 -6.95 3.15 16.26
CA ALA A 327 -8.34 3.47 15.92
C ALA A 327 -8.86 4.63 16.79
N LEU A 328 -9.43 5.64 16.14
CA LEU A 328 -10.08 6.79 16.75
C LEU A 328 -11.56 6.47 16.93
N ASP A 329 -12.09 6.57 18.15
CA ASP A 329 -13.53 6.49 18.41
C ASP A 329 -14.16 7.89 18.26
N LEU A 330 -14.88 8.13 17.17
CA LEU A 330 -15.55 9.40 16.91
C LEU A 330 -16.81 9.58 17.75
N GLN A 331 -17.42 8.49 18.26
CA GLN A 331 -18.54 8.60 19.20
C GLN A 331 -18.09 9.32 20.48
N ALA A 332 -16.92 8.96 20.99
CA ALA A 332 -16.34 9.67 22.12
C ALA A 332 -16.21 11.18 21.85
N THR A 333 -15.88 11.58 20.61
CA THR A 333 -15.79 13.00 20.23
C THR A 333 -17.15 13.71 20.26
N LEU A 334 -18.22 13.04 19.81
CA LEU A 334 -19.59 13.56 19.95
C LEU A 334 -19.98 13.72 21.43
N ASP A 335 -19.50 12.83 22.29
CA ASP A 335 -19.75 12.83 23.74
C ASP A 335 -18.83 13.81 24.51
N GLY A 336 -18.03 14.62 23.81
CA GLY A 336 -17.10 15.58 24.41
C GLY A 336 -15.83 14.95 25.02
N GLN A 337 -15.55 13.69 24.68
CA GLN A 337 -14.40 12.91 25.13
C GLN A 337 -13.42 12.64 23.99
N SER A 338 -12.25 12.09 24.32
CA SER A 338 -11.25 11.65 23.35
C SER A 338 -10.83 10.23 23.69
N ARG A 339 -11.07 9.28 22.78
CA ARG A 339 -10.66 7.89 22.94
C ARG A 339 -9.88 7.39 21.71
N ASP A 340 -8.62 7.04 21.94
CA ASP A 340 -7.72 6.43 20.96
C ASP A 340 -7.40 5.02 21.44
N ILE A 341 -7.54 4.05 20.55
CA ILE A 341 -7.26 2.64 20.82
C ILE A 341 -5.99 2.30 20.06
N GLY A 342 -4.92 1.95 20.77
CA GLY A 342 -3.68 1.49 20.14
C GLY A 342 -3.88 0.13 19.46
N LEU A 343 -3.17 -0.12 18.36
CA LEU A 343 -3.26 -1.38 17.61
C LEU A 343 -1.84 -1.87 17.28
N ARG A 344 -1.50 -3.12 17.60
CA ARG A 344 -0.20 -3.76 17.27
C ARG A 344 -0.16 -4.21 15.80
N ALA A 345 -0.25 -3.25 14.90
CA ALA A 345 -0.15 -3.38 13.46
C ALA A 345 0.62 -2.18 12.88
N SER A 346 1.06 -2.29 11.62
CA SER A 346 2.00 -1.31 11.03
C SER A 346 1.60 -0.83 9.64
N TYR A 347 0.43 -1.24 9.13
CA TYR A 347 0.00 -0.96 7.77
C TYR A 347 -1.46 -0.55 7.71
N ASP A 348 -1.99 -0.45 6.49
CA ASP A 348 -3.30 0.11 6.22
C ASP A 348 -4.44 -0.75 6.82
N PRO A 349 -5.45 -0.11 7.42
CA PRO A 349 -6.66 -0.77 7.89
C PRO A 349 -7.64 -1.02 6.74
N ASP A 350 -8.59 -1.92 6.98
CA ASP A 350 -9.87 -1.97 6.28
C ASP A 350 -10.98 -2.37 7.24
N PHE A 351 -12.22 -1.98 6.94
CA PHE A 351 -13.39 -2.38 7.71
C PHE A 351 -14.33 -3.20 6.83
N TRP A 352 -14.99 -4.17 7.45
CA TRP A 352 -16.07 -4.87 6.77
C TRP A 352 -17.27 -3.95 6.60
N PRO A 353 -17.95 -4.06 5.45
CA PRO A 353 -19.05 -3.16 5.14
C PRO A 353 -20.28 -3.36 6.03
N ASP A 354 -20.33 -4.38 6.88
CA ASP A 354 -21.39 -4.66 7.85
C ASP A 354 -21.01 -4.32 9.31
N ASN A 355 -19.88 -3.64 9.54
CA ASN A 355 -19.33 -3.30 10.87
C ASN A 355 -19.00 -4.49 11.78
N LYS A 356 -18.87 -5.70 11.26
CA LYS A 356 -18.57 -6.85 12.15
C LYS A 356 -17.10 -7.01 12.49
N ALA A 357 -16.19 -6.52 11.66
CA ALA A 357 -14.77 -6.44 12.00
C ALA A 357 -14.04 -5.37 11.23
N PHE A 358 -12.79 -5.25 11.65
CA PHE A 358 -11.73 -4.57 10.95
C PHE A 358 -10.58 -5.53 10.68
N MET A 359 -9.76 -5.16 9.70
CA MET A 359 -8.58 -5.87 9.23
C MET A 359 -7.40 -4.91 9.20
N PHE A 360 -6.20 -5.43 9.43
CA PHE A 360 -4.93 -4.76 9.15
C PHE A 360 -4.06 -5.61 8.23
N GLN A 361 -3.43 -4.93 7.28
CA GLN A 361 -2.48 -5.52 6.34
C GLN A 361 -1.14 -5.86 7.01
N GLY A 362 -0.29 -6.63 6.31
CA GLY A 362 1.00 -7.10 6.85
C GLY A 362 0.85 -8.37 7.69
N GLY A 363 0.26 -9.40 7.09
CA GLY A 363 -0.09 -10.68 7.73
C GLY A 363 -1.59 -10.96 7.84
N THR A 364 -2.44 -10.11 7.24
CA THR A 364 -3.92 -10.17 7.24
C THR A 364 -4.46 -10.56 8.60
N LYS A 365 -4.42 -9.62 9.53
CA LYS A 365 -5.01 -9.80 10.86
C LYS A 365 -6.38 -9.15 10.87
N PHE A 366 -7.38 -9.81 11.39
CA PHE A 366 -8.70 -9.20 11.58
C PHE A 366 -9.25 -9.58 12.94
N CYS A 367 -10.12 -8.73 13.45
CA CYS A 367 -10.65 -8.78 14.80
C CYS A 367 -12.08 -8.29 14.80
N ALA A 368 -12.97 -8.92 15.56
CA ALA A 368 -14.34 -8.44 15.72
C ALA A 368 -14.36 -6.95 16.11
N GLN A 369 -15.22 -6.15 15.48
CA GLN A 369 -15.31 -4.71 15.74
C GLN A 369 -15.81 -4.45 17.17
N SER A 370 -16.54 -5.41 17.75
CA SER A 370 -16.96 -5.41 19.15
C SER A 370 -15.79 -5.17 20.12
N LEU A 371 -14.56 -5.55 19.76
CA LEU A 371 -13.36 -5.22 20.54
C LEU A 371 -13.13 -3.70 20.66
N LEU A 372 -13.36 -2.94 19.59
CA LEU A 372 -13.20 -1.48 19.61
C LEU A 372 -14.34 -0.81 20.39
N GLU A 373 -15.53 -1.41 20.40
CA GLU A 373 -16.72 -0.88 21.08
C GLU A 373 -16.65 -0.99 22.60
N LYS A 374 -15.95 -2.01 23.13
CA LYS A 374 -15.71 -2.18 24.57
C LYS A 374 -14.99 -0.95 25.13
N PRO A 375 -15.59 -0.16 26.05
CA PRO A 375 -14.98 1.08 26.55
C PRO A 375 -13.62 0.89 27.22
N SER A 376 -13.37 -0.30 27.79
CA SER A 376 -12.12 -0.67 28.45
C SER A 376 -10.97 -1.00 27.49
N THR A 377 -11.23 -1.22 26.20
CA THR A 377 -10.18 -1.52 25.23
C THR A 377 -9.35 -0.27 24.97
N THR A 378 -8.07 -0.34 25.33
CA THR A 378 -7.06 0.70 25.10
C THR A 378 -5.96 0.25 24.12
N LEU A 379 -5.79 -1.06 23.94
CA LEU A 379 -4.83 -1.67 23.02
C LEU A 379 -5.39 -2.98 22.47
N VAL A 380 -5.31 -3.18 21.15
CA VAL A 380 -5.52 -4.48 20.49
C VAL A 380 -4.17 -5.03 20.03
N SER A 381 -3.83 -6.20 20.54
CA SER A 381 -2.59 -6.91 20.26
C SER A 381 -2.66 -7.86 19.07
N PHE A 382 -3.88 -8.15 18.60
CA PHE A 382 -4.23 -9.23 17.66
C PHE A 382 -4.00 -10.65 18.22
N GLY A 383 -3.84 -10.76 19.54
CA GLY A 383 -3.82 -12.04 20.27
C GLY A 383 -5.10 -12.30 21.05
N GLU A 384 -6.08 -11.40 20.95
CA GLU A 384 -7.39 -11.53 21.58
C GLU A 384 -8.17 -12.71 20.96
N PRO A 385 -9.06 -13.38 21.71
CA PRO A 385 -9.90 -14.46 21.20
C PRO A 385 -10.75 -14.07 19.98
N GLU A 386 -11.12 -12.79 19.88
CA GLU A 386 -11.92 -12.26 18.78
C GLU A 386 -11.10 -11.94 17.52
N CYS A 387 -9.79 -12.22 17.55
CA CYS A 387 -8.85 -11.97 16.46
C CYS A 387 -8.36 -13.27 15.82
N SER A 388 -8.14 -13.23 14.50
CA SER A 388 -7.40 -14.27 13.79
C SER A 388 -6.58 -13.70 12.64
N SER A 389 -5.74 -14.54 12.04
CA SER A 389 -4.81 -14.13 10.98
C SER A 389 -4.79 -15.13 9.82
N LEU A 390 -4.56 -14.60 8.61
CA LEU A 390 -4.49 -15.40 7.38
C LEU A 390 -3.10 -15.28 6.79
N SER A 391 -2.17 -16.08 7.31
CA SER A 391 -0.77 -16.10 6.88
C SER A 391 -0.60 -16.37 5.38
N ALA A 392 -1.49 -17.16 4.77
CA ALA A 392 -1.48 -17.43 3.34
C ALA A 392 -1.79 -16.20 2.47
N ALA A 393 -2.47 -15.20 3.03
CA ALA A 393 -2.73 -13.91 2.40
C ALA A 393 -1.80 -12.84 3.01
N SER A 394 -0.48 -13.04 3.07
CA SER A 394 0.44 -12.12 3.75
C SER A 394 0.81 -10.85 2.97
N GLY A 395 0.23 -10.62 1.79
CA GLY A 395 0.54 -9.46 0.95
C GLY A 395 0.25 -8.11 1.63
N LEU A 396 1.02 -7.09 1.26
CA LEU A 396 0.74 -5.68 1.58
C LEU A 396 -0.27 -5.11 0.57
N TYR A 397 -1.03 -4.08 0.94
CA TYR A 397 -2.02 -3.41 0.09
C TYR A 397 -3.16 -4.32 -0.35
N GLN A 398 -3.96 -4.69 0.64
CA GLN A 398 -5.14 -5.53 0.47
C GLN A 398 -6.42 -4.72 0.52
N THR A 399 -7.36 -5.11 -0.31
CA THR A 399 -8.72 -4.57 -0.32
C THR A 399 -9.70 -5.73 -0.15
N VAL A 400 -10.73 -5.51 0.67
CA VAL A 400 -11.73 -6.54 0.94
C VAL A 400 -13.08 -6.18 0.36
N GLY A 401 -13.56 -7.09 -0.49
CA GLY A 401 -14.95 -7.16 -0.91
C GLY A 401 -15.69 -8.25 -0.13
N GLN A 402 -16.96 -8.02 0.11
CA GLN A 402 -17.84 -8.95 0.79
C GLN A 402 -19.05 -9.26 -0.09
N VAL A 403 -19.36 -10.55 -0.25
CA VAL A 403 -20.61 -10.98 -0.87
C VAL A 403 -21.77 -10.36 -0.09
N VAL A 404 -22.62 -9.58 -0.76
CA VAL A 404 -23.90 -9.16 -0.19
C VAL A 404 -24.78 -10.40 -0.07
N ALA A 405 -24.87 -10.96 1.13
CA ALA A 405 -25.70 -12.12 1.47
C ALA A 405 -26.70 -11.75 2.57
N ASP A 406 -27.69 -12.61 2.75
CA ASP A 406 -28.73 -12.51 3.78
C ASP A 406 -28.29 -13.02 5.15
N ASN A 407 -27.27 -13.88 5.21
CA ASN A 407 -26.74 -14.45 6.45
C ASN A 407 -25.56 -13.65 7.03
N SER A 408 -25.34 -13.85 8.34
CA SER A 408 -24.37 -13.12 9.16
C SER A 408 -22.92 -13.31 8.75
N ILE A 409 -22.63 -14.29 7.90
CA ILE A 409 -21.30 -14.62 7.42
C ILE A 409 -21.38 -14.90 5.93
N SER A 410 -20.72 -14.04 5.16
CA SER A 410 -20.59 -14.22 3.73
C SER A 410 -19.14 -14.33 3.32
N ASP A 411 -18.87 -15.04 2.24
CA ASP A 411 -17.50 -15.20 1.75
C ASP A 411 -16.87 -13.83 1.47
N ARG A 412 -15.58 -13.72 1.78
CA ARG A 412 -14.80 -12.50 1.64
C ARG A 412 -13.74 -12.70 0.57
N PHE A 413 -13.49 -11.65 -0.19
CA PHE A 413 -12.44 -11.63 -1.20
C PHE A 413 -11.38 -10.64 -0.77
N ILE A 414 -10.19 -11.15 -0.47
CA ILE A 414 -9.01 -10.36 -0.17
C ILE A 414 -8.22 -10.28 -1.46
N LEU A 415 -8.18 -9.10 -2.07
CA LEU A 415 -7.43 -8.87 -3.29
C LEU A 415 -6.08 -8.24 -2.97
N TYR A 416 -5.06 -8.76 -3.64
CA TYR A 416 -3.72 -8.20 -3.70
C TYR A 416 -3.36 -7.90 -5.15
N SER A 417 -2.68 -6.78 -5.41
CA SER A 417 -2.19 -6.39 -6.73
C SER A 417 -0.81 -5.75 -6.62
N ILE A 418 -0.13 -5.55 -7.75
CA ILE A 418 1.06 -4.69 -7.81
C ILE A 418 0.67 -3.30 -7.28
N TRP A 419 1.47 -2.74 -6.39
CA TRP A 419 1.16 -1.47 -5.74
C TRP A 419 2.36 -0.52 -5.74
N ALA A 420 2.10 0.75 -5.46
CA ALA A 420 3.10 1.78 -5.26
C ALA A 420 2.98 2.42 -3.88
N GLY A 421 4.06 2.52 -3.12
CA GLY A 421 4.04 3.18 -1.82
C GLY A 421 3.78 4.66 -1.97
N ASP A 422 2.85 5.18 -1.17
CA ASP A 422 2.75 6.61 -0.93
C ASP A 422 2.94 6.77 0.57
N SER A 423 4.15 7.11 1.01
CA SER A 423 4.40 7.37 2.44
C SER A 423 4.17 8.84 2.81
N GLY A 424 3.51 9.63 1.94
CA GLY A 424 3.24 11.04 2.18
C GLY A 424 4.51 11.89 2.15
N ALA A 425 4.96 12.28 0.95
CA ALA A 425 6.17 13.09 0.81
C ALA A 425 6.02 14.54 1.33
N TYR A 426 4.78 15.01 1.56
CA TYR A 426 4.38 16.31 2.13
C TYR A 426 5.24 17.51 1.68
N THR A 427 5.55 17.63 0.39
CA THR A 427 6.39 18.70 -0.16
C THR A 427 5.86 19.23 -1.49
N ALA A 428 6.37 20.36 -1.96
CA ALA A 428 6.09 20.88 -3.31
C ALA A 428 6.62 19.98 -4.44
N ALA A 429 7.56 19.08 -4.13
CA ALA A 429 8.07 18.09 -5.07
C ALA A 429 7.26 16.78 -5.05
N ALA A 430 6.27 16.64 -4.15
CA ALA A 430 5.41 15.46 -4.09
C ALA A 430 4.62 15.32 -5.40
N ARG A 431 4.51 14.10 -5.90
CA ARG A 431 3.79 13.75 -7.13
C ARG A 431 3.01 12.48 -6.87
N ASP A 432 1.96 12.25 -7.65
CA ASP A 432 1.28 10.96 -7.62
C ASP A 432 2.30 9.84 -7.86
N THR A 433 2.23 8.76 -7.08
CA THR A 433 3.17 7.64 -7.20
C THR A 433 2.66 6.58 -8.19
N PRO A 434 3.43 6.14 -9.21
CA PRO A 434 2.92 5.22 -10.21
C PRO A 434 2.73 3.82 -9.71
N PRO A 435 1.61 3.15 -10.04
CA PRO A 435 1.60 1.70 -9.93
C PRO A 435 2.72 1.17 -10.82
N ARG A 436 3.60 0.39 -10.21
CA ARG A 436 4.80 -0.15 -10.84
C ARG A 436 4.50 -1.40 -11.67
N GLY A 437 3.41 -1.38 -12.43
CA GLY A 437 2.93 -2.55 -13.17
C GLY A 437 3.63 -2.75 -14.52
N GLY A 438 4.24 -3.92 -14.73
CA GLY A 438 4.75 -4.38 -16.04
C GLY A 438 3.76 -5.28 -16.81
N GLU A 439 4.19 -5.81 -17.96
CA GLU A 439 3.42 -6.75 -18.82
C GLU A 439 2.94 -7.99 -18.04
N ASP A 440 3.69 -8.39 -17.02
CA ASP A 440 3.43 -9.57 -16.21
C ASP A 440 2.46 -9.29 -15.03
N SER A 441 2.10 -8.03 -14.78
CA SER A 441 1.25 -7.65 -13.65
C SER A 441 -0.04 -8.46 -13.56
N GLY A 442 -0.48 -8.72 -12.33
CA GLY A 442 -1.68 -9.48 -12.04
C GLY A 442 -2.23 -9.19 -10.66
N ILE A 443 -3.44 -9.68 -10.43
CA ILE A 443 -4.10 -9.68 -9.13
C ILE A 443 -4.20 -11.11 -8.59
N ASN A 444 -4.03 -11.25 -7.28
CA ASN A 444 -4.31 -12.47 -6.53
C ASN A 444 -5.57 -12.23 -5.69
N ILE A 445 -6.56 -13.11 -5.82
CA ILE A 445 -7.79 -13.05 -5.03
C ILE A 445 -7.84 -14.27 -4.12
N TYR A 446 -7.77 -14.02 -2.82
CA TYR A 446 -7.95 -15.03 -1.79
C TYR A 446 -9.41 -15.04 -1.34
N THR A 447 -9.99 -16.23 -1.21
CA THR A 447 -11.32 -16.39 -0.61
C THR A 447 -11.14 -16.68 0.87
N ALA A 448 -11.58 -15.78 1.75
CA ALA A 448 -11.68 -16.05 3.17
C ALA A 448 -13.12 -16.48 3.50
N VAL A 449 -13.24 -17.66 4.09
CA VAL A 449 -14.49 -18.26 4.56
C VAL A 449 -14.47 -18.32 6.06
N ALA A 450 -15.58 -17.98 6.74
CA ALA A 450 -15.57 -18.06 8.19
C ALA A 450 -15.51 -19.52 8.66
N THR A 451 -14.99 -19.70 9.87
CA THR A 451 -14.83 -21.00 10.52
C THR A 451 -15.98 -21.37 11.45
N GLY A 452 -16.90 -20.44 11.72
CA GLY A 452 -18.08 -20.69 12.53
C GLY A 452 -19.28 -19.82 12.13
N SER A 453 -20.12 -19.47 13.10
CA SER A 453 -21.35 -18.68 12.90
C SER A 453 -21.19 -17.21 13.22
N ASP A 454 -20.08 -16.83 13.86
CA ASP A 454 -19.68 -15.45 14.07
C ASP A 454 -18.25 -15.13 13.60
N VAL A 455 -17.91 -13.85 13.60
CA VAL A 455 -16.61 -13.31 13.27
C VAL A 455 -15.54 -13.70 14.28
N GLU A 456 -15.92 -13.83 15.54
CA GLU A 456 -15.07 -14.27 16.64
C GLU A 456 -14.57 -15.70 16.42
N ASP A 457 -15.33 -16.54 15.71
CA ASP A 457 -14.88 -17.89 15.36
C ASP A 457 -13.74 -17.88 14.33
N GLY A 458 -13.50 -16.72 13.68
CA GLY A 458 -12.41 -16.47 12.76
C GLY A 458 -12.73 -16.81 11.29
N TYR A 459 -11.70 -16.70 10.46
CA TYR A 459 -11.76 -17.07 9.05
C TYR A 459 -10.57 -17.96 8.68
N LYS A 460 -10.75 -18.72 7.60
CA LYS A 460 -9.68 -19.47 6.94
C LYS A 460 -9.67 -19.17 5.44
N ILE A 461 -8.51 -19.34 4.80
CA ILE A 461 -8.43 -19.28 3.34
C ILE A 461 -9.00 -20.57 2.75
N ALA A 462 -9.92 -20.43 1.80
CA ALA A 462 -10.42 -21.53 0.98
C ALA A 462 -9.56 -21.65 -0.29
N GLY A 463 -8.75 -22.71 -0.34
CA GLY A 463 -7.91 -23.06 -1.49
C GLY A 463 -6.73 -22.12 -1.72
N ALA A 464 -6.13 -22.22 -2.92
CA ALA A 464 -5.09 -21.28 -3.36
C ALA A 464 -5.71 -19.98 -3.90
N ALA A 465 -4.94 -18.90 -3.94
CA ALA A 465 -5.38 -17.66 -4.56
C ALA A 465 -5.72 -17.85 -6.05
N PHE A 466 -6.81 -17.25 -6.50
CA PHE A 466 -7.12 -17.14 -7.92
C PHE A 466 -6.30 -16.00 -8.53
N LYS A 467 -5.52 -16.31 -9.57
CA LYS A 467 -4.63 -15.35 -10.22
C LYS A 467 -5.25 -14.83 -11.52
N ILE A 468 -5.34 -13.51 -11.70
CA ILE A 468 -5.83 -12.90 -12.93
C ILE A 468 -4.78 -11.93 -13.46
N LYS A 469 -4.45 -12.03 -14.75
CA LYS A 469 -3.49 -11.12 -15.38
C LYS A 469 -4.11 -9.73 -15.58
N THR A 470 -3.38 -8.71 -15.19
CA THR A 470 -3.73 -7.29 -15.34
C THR A 470 -2.51 -6.52 -15.85
N PRO A 471 -2.06 -6.78 -17.10
CA PRO A 471 -0.83 -6.19 -17.63
C PRO A 471 -0.87 -4.66 -17.52
N TYR A 472 0.25 -4.08 -17.10
CA TYR A 472 0.43 -2.63 -16.92
C TYR A 472 -0.58 -1.97 -15.97
N ARG A 473 -1.13 -2.74 -15.03
CA ARG A 473 -2.09 -2.24 -14.05
C ARG A 473 -1.68 -2.62 -12.65
N GLY A 474 -1.97 -1.74 -11.72
CA GLY A 474 -1.73 -1.92 -10.30
C GLY A 474 -2.58 -0.98 -9.46
N ASP A 475 -2.27 -0.90 -8.17
CA ASP A 475 -3.06 -0.20 -7.15
C ASP A 475 -4.55 -0.54 -7.26
N THR A 476 -4.86 -1.82 -7.52
CA THR A 476 -6.22 -2.29 -7.74
C THR A 476 -7.01 -2.24 -6.45
N MET A 477 -8.16 -1.57 -6.50
CA MET A 477 -9.06 -1.38 -5.38
C MET A 477 -10.40 -2.03 -5.69
N MET A 478 -10.94 -2.75 -4.70
CA MET A 478 -12.18 -3.50 -4.84
C MET A 478 -13.31 -2.75 -4.14
N SER A 479 -14.48 -2.71 -4.78
CA SER A 479 -15.69 -2.21 -4.14
C SER A 479 -16.10 -3.10 -2.98
N LYS A 480 -16.88 -2.55 -2.04
CA LYS A 480 -17.33 -3.31 -0.87
C LYS A 480 -18.18 -4.54 -1.20
N THR A 481 -18.81 -4.59 -2.38
CA THR A 481 -19.58 -5.78 -2.82
C THR A 481 -18.70 -6.91 -3.38
N GLY A 482 -17.43 -6.59 -3.66
CA GLY A 482 -16.49 -7.49 -4.34
C GLY A 482 -16.86 -7.78 -5.79
N ARG A 483 -17.49 -6.83 -6.50
CA ARG A 483 -17.93 -7.00 -7.90
C ARG A 483 -17.45 -5.91 -8.86
N LEU A 484 -16.86 -4.83 -8.37
CA LEU A 484 -16.26 -3.77 -9.17
C LEU A 484 -14.82 -3.54 -8.70
N LEU A 485 -13.90 -3.46 -9.65
CA LEU A 485 -12.50 -3.13 -9.43
C LEU A 485 -12.15 -1.82 -10.14
N GLY A 486 -11.28 -1.03 -9.52
CA GLY A 486 -10.60 0.09 -10.16
C GLY A 486 -9.09 -0.12 -10.07
N SER A 487 -8.42 -0.22 -11.22
CA SER A 487 -6.96 -0.40 -11.30
C SER A 487 -6.34 0.80 -12.00
N ARG A 488 -5.25 1.35 -11.46
CA ARG A 488 -4.50 2.41 -12.13
C ARG A 488 -3.65 1.84 -13.25
N TRP A 489 -3.57 2.57 -14.37
CA TRP A 489 -2.60 2.28 -15.41
C TRP A 489 -1.19 2.63 -14.92
N ALA A 490 -0.24 1.75 -15.19
CA ALA A 490 1.18 2.03 -15.05
C ALA A 490 1.55 3.16 -16.00
N TYR A 491 2.20 4.19 -15.45
CA TYR A 491 2.68 5.31 -16.23
C TYR A 491 4.18 5.33 -16.38
N GLY A 492 4.60 6.05 -17.41
CA GLY A 492 5.95 6.43 -17.72
C GLY A 492 5.93 7.05 -19.11
N LYS A 493 6.95 7.85 -19.42
CA LYS A 493 7.15 8.37 -20.76
C LYS A 493 7.40 7.19 -21.70
N ASP A 494 6.53 6.98 -22.69
CA ASP A 494 6.92 6.19 -23.86
C ASP A 494 8.14 6.85 -24.55
N ALA A 495 8.65 6.24 -25.62
CA ALA A 495 9.77 6.79 -26.38
C ALA A 495 9.49 8.19 -26.97
N GLN A 496 8.23 8.67 -26.92
CA GLN A 496 7.75 9.96 -27.40
C GLN A 496 7.30 10.90 -26.26
N GLY A 497 7.41 10.49 -24.99
CA GLY A 497 7.03 11.29 -23.83
C GLY A 497 5.55 11.18 -23.39
N ASN A 498 4.73 10.32 -23.99
CA ASN A 498 3.32 10.16 -23.64
C ASN A 498 3.12 9.15 -22.51
N THR A 499 2.04 9.34 -21.75
CA THR A 499 1.70 8.54 -20.59
C THR A 499 0.17 8.36 -20.51
N PRO A 500 -0.38 7.13 -20.42
CA PRO A 500 -1.78 6.97 -20.07
C PRO A 500 -1.98 7.35 -18.60
N TRP A 501 -2.75 8.40 -18.33
CA TRP A 501 -3.20 8.73 -16.98
C TRP A 501 -4.62 8.23 -16.80
N GLY A 502 -4.86 7.38 -15.80
CA GLY A 502 -6.21 6.99 -15.43
C GLY A 502 -6.36 5.63 -14.78
N TYR A 503 -7.62 5.22 -14.72
CA TYR A 503 -8.10 4.01 -14.05
C TYR A 503 -8.85 3.15 -15.07
N ALA A 504 -8.53 1.86 -15.12
CA ALA A 504 -9.37 0.84 -15.73
C ALA A 504 -10.42 0.40 -14.71
N LEU A 505 -11.69 0.41 -15.12
CA LEU A 505 -12.82 0.01 -14.29
C LEU A 505 -13.38 -1.31 -14.83
N GLU A 506 -13.51 -2.30 -13.95
CA GLU A 506 -13.74 -3.68 -14.35
C GLU A 506 -14.75 -4.35 -13.44
N THR A 507 -15.69 -5.10 -14.02
CA THR A 507 -16.51 -6.01 -13.23
C THR A 507 -15.69 -7.24 -12.87
N LEU A 508 -15.98 -7.76 -11.67
CA LEU A 508 -15.47 -9.03 -11.19
C LEU A 508 -16.65 -9.99 -11.11
N GLU A 509 -16.85 -10.77 -12.16
CA GLU A 509 -17.77 -11.89 -12.14
C GLU A 509 -17.17 -13.02 -11.30
N ARG A 510 -18.02 -13.68 -10.51
CA ARG A 510 -17.61 -14.79 -9.65
C ARG A 510 -18.56 -15.96 -9.84
N VAL A 511 -17.98 -17.15 -10.00
CA VAL A 511 -18.72 -18.41 -10.10
C VAL A 511 -18.17 -19.35 -9.05
N ARG A 512 -19.04 -19.96 -8.26
CA ARG A 512 -18.63 -20.99 -7.30
C ARG A 512 -18.47 -22.32 -8.05
N VAL A 513 -17.28 -22.88 -8.01
CA VAL A 513 -16.94 -24.17 -8.64
C VAL A 513 -16.45 -25.11 -7.53
N GLY A 514 -17.35 -25.96 -7.04
CA GLY A 514 -17.09 -26.77 -5.86
C GLY A 514 -16.96 -25.94 -4.58
N ASP A 515 -15.82 -26.04 -3.91
CA ASP A 515 -15.49 -25.33 -2.67
C ASP A 515 -14.73 -24.01 -2.88
N ARG A 516 -14.46 -23.63 -4.13
CA ARG A 516 -13.71 -22.42 -4.49
C ARG A 516 -14.51 -21.48 -5.39
N TYR A 517 -14.03 -20.25 -5.51
CA TYR A 517 -14.50 -19.30 -6.51
C TYR A 517 -13.55 -19.26 -7.71
N GLU A 518 -14.14 -19.19 -8.90
CA GLU A 518 -13.47 -18.75 -10.11
C GLU A 518 -13.94 -17.35 -10.46
N PHE A 519 -13.02 -16.54 -10.98
CA PHE A 519 -13.24 -15.13 -11.24
C PHE A 519 -12.96 -14.78 -12.69
N LYS A 520 -13.76 -13.85 -13.23
CA LYS A 520 -13.55 -13.30 -14.56
C LYS A 520 -13.64 -11.78 -14.49
N LEU A 521 -12.66 -11.13 -15.10
CA LEU A 521 -12.65 -9.68 -15.27
C LEU A 521 -13.24 -9.28 -16.62
N GLU A 522 -14.07 -8.25 -16.61
CA GLU A 522 -14.52 -7.56 -17.82
C GLU A 522 -14.35 -6.05 -17.64
N THR A 523 -13.61 -5.42 -18.55
CA THR A 523 -13.49 -3.96 -18.57
C THR A 523 -14.79 -3.30 -19.01
N ILE A 524 -15.31 -2.41 -18.16
CA ILE A 524 -16.54 -1.67 -18.38
C ILE A 524 -16.32 -0.17 -18.52
N GLY A 525 -15.09 0.32 -18.45
CA GLY A 525 -14.79 1.71 -18.76
C GLY A 525 -13.40 2.11 -18.33
N ASN A 526 -13.02 3.33 -18.69
CA ASN A 526 -11.86 3.99 -18.12
C ASN A 526 -12.23 5.37 -17.60
N VAL A 527 -11.45 5.85 -16.64
CA VAL A 527 -11.51 7.21 -16.11
C VAL A 527 -10.13 7.83 -16.27
N CYS A 528 -10.04 8.84 -17.13
CA CYS A 528 -8.78 9.44 -17.55
C CYS A 528 -8.48 10.71 -16.77
N LEU A 529 -7.66 10.59 -15.74
CA LEU A 529 -7.18 11.70 -14.91
C LEU A 529 -5.93 11.29 -14.16
N LYS A 530 -5.17 12.29 -13.72
CA LYS A 530 -4.08 12.09 -12.76
C LYS A 530 -4.66 11.91 -11.36
N GLY A 531 -4.09 10.98 -10.63
CA GLY A 531 -4.44 10.71 -9.25
C GLY A 531 -3.65 9.53 -8.71
N ASN A 532 -3.70 9.41 -7.39
CA ASN A 532 -3.12 8.30 -6.65
C ASN A 532 -4.10 7.11 -6.61
N LYS A 533 -3.94 6.19 -5.66
CA LYS A 533 -4.83 5.03 -5.53
C LYS A 533 -6.31 5.44 -5.44
N ALA A 534 -7.18 4.63 -6.03
CA ALA A 534 -8.62 4.87 -6.03
C ALA A 534 -9.29 4.36 -4.74
N ASN A 535 -10.50 4.83 -4.46
CA ASN A 535 -11.45 4.16 -3.58
C ASN A 535 -12.83 4.19 -4.24
N LEU A 536 -13.62 3.14 -4.02
CA LEU A 536 -14.96 3.00 -4.61
C LEU A 536 -16.00 3.11 -3.51
N SER A 537 -17.05 3.89 -3.75
CA SER A 537 -18.13 4.08 -2.79
C SER A 537 -18.94 2.80 -2.55
N PHE A 538 -19.63 2.75 -1.41
CA PHE A 538 -20.42 1.59 -0.99
C PHE A 538 -21.60 1.28 -1.92
N ASP A 539 -22.07 2.26 -2.69
CA ASP A 539 -23.11 2.15 -3.71
C ASP A 539 -22.56 1.94 -5.13
N GLU A 540 -21.24 1.81 -5.29
CA GLU A 540 -20.54 1.69 -6.58
C GLU A 540 -20.81 2.84 -7.58
N ARG A 541 -21.17 4.03 -7.08
CA ARG A 541 -21.39 5.22 -7.94
C ARG A 541 -20.14 6.08 -8.11
N PHE A 542 -19.32 6.18 -7.08
CA PHE A 542 -18.23 7.14 -7.05
C PHE A 542 -16.87 6.44 -7.00
N LEU A 543 -15.92 7.01 -7.72
CA LEU A 543 -14.50 6.78 -7.49
C LEU A 543 -13.92 8.04 -6.85
N SER A 544 -13.16 7.89 -5.78
CA SER A 544 -12.37 8.97 -5.19
C SER A 544 -10.88 8.68 -5.28
N THR A 545 -10.08 9.73 -5.36
CA THR A 545 -8.62 9.68 -5.31
C THR A 545 -8.08 11.01 -4.80
N HIS A 546 -6.82 11.04 -4.37
CA HIS A 546 -6.11 12.31 -4.16
C HIS A 546 -5.12 12.56 -5.30
N HIS A 547 -4.81 13.83 -5.51
CA HIS A 547 -3.80 14.28 -6.45
C HIS A 547 -2.84 15.23 -5.75
N TYR A 548 -1.53 14.98 -5.87
CA TYR A 548 -0.53 15.98 -5.48
C TYR A 548 -0.45 17.07 -6.52
N ASN A 549 -0.80 18.29 -6.14
CA ASN A 549 -0.87 19.39 -7.08
C ASN A 549 0.53 19.74 -7.62
N GLU A 550 0.60 19.83 -8.94
CA GLU A 550 1.76 20.24 -9.72
C GLU A 550 1.61 21.71 -10.15
N PRO A 551 2.71 22.38 -10.56
CA PRO A 551 2.64 23.76 -11.03
C PRO A 551 1.58 24.01 -12.11
N SER A 552 1.28 23.02 -12.95
CA SER A 552 0.26 23.12 -14.01
C SER A 552 -1.17 23.27 -13.48
N ASP A 553 -1.45 22.85 -12.25
CA ASP A 553 -2.81 22.77 -11.71
C ASP A 553 -3.29 24.11 -11.12
N PHE A 554 -2.37 25.05 -10.92
CA PHE A 554 -2.63 26.36 -10.33
C PHE A 554 -2.86 27.46 -11.38
N GLY A 555 -2.75 27.14 -12.67
CA GLY A 555 -2.81 28.13 -13.76
C GLY A 555 -1.46 28.81 -14.04
N PRO A 556 -1.44 29.87 -14.87
CA PRO A 556 -0.20 30.48 -15.37
C PRO A 556 0.61 31.22 -14.29
N ASP A 557 -0.05 31.75 -13.25
CA ASP A 557 0.57 32.55 -12.18
C ASP A 557 0.24 31.96 -10.80
N PRO A 558 0.83 30.79 -10.44
CA PRO A 558 0.61 30.18 -9.13
C PRO A 558 1.08 31.08 -7.99
N ASP A 559 0.34 31.11 -6.88
CA ASP A 559 0.83 31.69 -5.63
C ASP A 559 2.17 31.01 -5.26
N PRO A 560 3.27 31.78 -5.07
CA PRO A 560 4.58 31.24 -4.73
C PRO A 560 4.58 30.32 -3.49
N ALA A 561 3.62 30.49 -2.59
CA ALA A 561 3.46 29.62 -1.43
C ALA A 561 3.16 28.17 -1.85
N TYR A 562 2.37 27.94 -2.90
CA TYR A 562 2.13 26.58 -3.41
C TYR A 562 3.39 25.97 -4.01
N LEU A 563 4.19 26.77 -4.73
CA LEU A 563 5.46 26.31 -5.30
C LEU A 563 6.50 25.96 -4.23
N ALA A 564 6.46 26.64 -3.08
CA ALA A 564 7.37 26.39 -1.97
C ALA A 564 6.91 25.22 -1.07
N LYS A 565 5.60 25.12 -0.80
CA LYS A 565 5.06 24.22 0.23
C LYS A 565 4.37 22.98 -0.34
N GLY A 566 3.82 23.06 -1.55
CA GLY A 566 2.99 22.03 -2.16
C GLY A 566 1.60 21.95 -1.57
N SER A 567 0.75 21.13 -2.18
CA SER A 567 -0.55 20.73 -1.63
C SER A 567 -1.02 19.43 -2.29
N ALA A 568 -2.07 18.81 -1.75
CA ALA A 568 -2.79 17.74 -2.41
C ALA A 568 -4.29 17.87 -2.20
N ASP A 569 -5.05 17.56 -3.25
CA ASP A 569 -6.51 17.70 -3.28
C ASP A 569 -7.21 16.38 -3.53
N VAL A 570 -8.46 16.27 -3.04
CA VAL A 570 -9.33 15.13 -3.30
C VAL A 570 -10.14 15.38 -4.57
N ILE A 571 -10.13 14.38 -5.44
CA ILE A 571 -10.92 14.33 -6.67
C ILE A 571 -11.94 13.21 -6.53
N VAL A 572 -13.19 13.47 -6.93
CA VAL A 572 -14.26 12.49 -7.00
C VAL A 572 -14.84 12.45 -8.41
N ILE A 573 -15.15 11.25 -8.86
CA ILE A 573 -15.70 10.96 -10.17
C ILE A 573 -17.06 10.30 -9.95
N ASP A 574 -18.09 10.88 -10.56
CA ASP A 574 -19.46 10.36 -10.53
C ASP A 574 -19.73 9.57 -11.80
N PHE A 575 -19.91 8.26 -11.68
CA PHE A 575 -20.14 7.38 -12.82
C PHE A 575 -21.49 7.60 -13.51
N ILE A 576 -22.48 8.18 -12.82
CA ILE A 576 -23.81 8.46 -13.41
C ILE A 576 -23.76 9.70 -14.29
N THR A 577 -23.11 10.77 -13.82
CA THR A 577 -23.06 12.05 -14.54
C THR A 577 -21.82 12.20 -15.43
N GLY A 578 -20.81 11.35 -15.24
CA GLY A 578 -19.50 11.45 -15.88
C GLY A 578 -18.65 12.63 -15.38
N LYS A 579 -19.11 13.36 -14.36
CA LYS A 579 -18.38 14.50 -13.79
C LYS A 579 -17.14 14.02 -13.04
N LYS A 580 -16.04 14.74 -13.23
CA LYS A 580 -14.80 14.63 -12.45
C LYS A 580 -14.61 15.96 -11.73
N VAL A 581 -14.62 15.93 -10.40
CA VAL A 581 -14.67 17.14 -9.58
C VAL A 581 -13.57 17.10 -8.55
N GLN A 582 -12.80 18.17 -8.49
CA GLN A 582 -11.97 18.47 -7.33
C GLN A 582 -12.89 18.93 -6.20
N VAL A 583 -12.93 18.16 -5.11
CA VAL A 583 -13.83 18.36 -3.95
C VAL A 583 -13.18 19.25 -2.88
N THR A 584 -11.86 19.32 -2.86
CA THR A 584 -11.09 20.20 -1.97
C THR A 584 -10.22 21.17 -2.76
N LYS A 585 -9.95 22.35 -2.20
CA LYS A 585 -8.82 23.21 -2.55
C LYS A 585 -8.02 23.49 -1.29
N MET A 586 -7.03 22.65 -1.03
CA MET A 586 -6.20 22.73 0.17
C MET A 586 -5.28 23.96 0.10
N PRO A 587 -5.07 24.69 1.21
CA PRO A 587 -4.10 25.77 1.27
C PRO A 587 -2.65 25.29 1.04
N PRO A 588 -1.69 26.18 0.75
CA PRO A 588 -0.29 25.80 0.67
C PRO A 588 0.21 25.12 1.96
N GLY A 589 0.89 23.98 1.80
CA GLY A 589 1.40 23.14 2.90
C GLY A 589 0.38 22.17 3.49
N TYR A 590 -0.85 22.15 2.95
CA TYR A 590 -1.88 21.19 3.32
C TYR A 590 -2.06 20.09 2.27
N PHE A 591 -2.21 18.85 2.73
CA PHE A 591 -2.34 17.68 1.88
C PHE A 591 -3.58 16.88 2.29
N ALA A 592 -4.56 16.76 1.42
CA ALA A 592 -5.70 15.87 1.57
C ALA A 592 -5.42 14.53 0.86
N LEU A 593 -5.37 13.44 1.62
CA LEU A 593 -4.87 12.14 1.17
C LEU A 593 -5.83 11.00 1.53
N TYR A 594 -5.74 9.91 0.76
CA TYR A 594 -6.41 8.63 1.03
C TYR A 594 -7.94 8.73 1.21
N PRO A 595 -8.66 9.38 0.27
CA PRO A 595 -10.10 9.50 0.37
C PRO A 595 -10.79 8.13 0.29
N HIS A 596 -11.86 7.96 1.06
CA HIS A 596 -12.70 6.76 1.07
C HIS A 596 -14.10 7.10 1.60
N PHE A 597 -15.05 6.18 1.44
CA PHE A 597 -16.46 6.45 1.73
C PHE A 597 -16.95 5.74 3.00
N ARG A 598 -17.76 6.45 3.78
CA ARG A 598 -18.74 5.86 4.71
C ARG A 598 -19.90 5.25 3.92
N SER A 599 -20.64 4.33 4.54
CA SER A 599 -21.70 3.59 3.85
C SER A 599 -22.85 4.46 3.29
N ASP A 600 -23.06 5.66 3.82
CA ASP A 600 -24.11 6.60 3.39
C ASP A 600 -23.57 7.76 2.54
N GLY A 601 -22.31 7.69 2.11
CA GLY A 601 -21.73 8.63 1.15
C GLY A 601 -20.87 9.75 1.73
N TRP A 602 -20.69 9.85 3.06
CA TRP A 602 -19.67 10.77 3.60
C TRP A 602 -18.29 10.37 3.07
N LEU A 603 -17.56 11.33 2.51
CA LEU A 603 -16.23 11.13 1.96
C LEU A 603 -15.19 11.50 3.00
N TYR A 604 -14.57 10.51 3.63
CA TYR A 604 -13.52 10.68 4.64
C TYR A 604 -12.14 10.74 3.98
N PHE A 605 -11.23 11.51 4.56
CA PHE A 605 -9.83 11.59 4.13
C PHE A 605 -8.91 12.06 5.27
N LEU A 606 -7.60 11.84 5.10
CA LEU A 606 -6.57 12.39 5.97
C LEU A 606 -6.19 13.79 5.48
N ALA A 607 -6.21 14.81 6.35
CA ALA A 607 -5.58 16.08 6.07
C ALA A 607 -4.30 16.25 6.90
N VAL A 608 -3.22 16.66 6.26
CA VAL A 608 -1.92 16.90 6.89
C VAL A 608 -1.51 18.35 6.69
N HIS A 609 -1.17 19.06 7.77
CA HIS A 609 -0.50 20.34 7.69
C HIS A 609 0.99 20.15 8.00
N ARG A 610 1.80 20.24 6.95
CA ARG A 610 3.23 19.91 6.98
C ARG A 610 4.00 20.69 8.04
N GLU A 611 3.81 22.01 8.09
CA GLU A 611 4.64 22.90 8.91
C GLU A 611 4.38 22.74 10.41
N THR A 612 3.13 22.49 10.80
CA THR A 612 2.79 22.25 12.21
C THR A 612 2.81 20.77 12.59
N GLY A 613 3.06 19.86 11.64
CA GLY A 613 2.95 18.42 11.85
C GLY A 613 1.58 17.99 12.39
N ARG A 614 0.49 18.66 11.96
CA ARG A 614 -0.88 18.33 12.37
C ARG A 614 -1.49 17.34 11.38
N TYR A 615 -2.09 16.27 11.91
CA TYR A 615 -2.79 15.24 11.14
C TYR A 615 -4.25 15.22 11.58
N MET A 616 -5.19 15.13 10.64
CA MET A 616 -6.61 15.30 10.89
C MET A 616 -7.43 14.26 10.12
N ALA A 617 -8.38 13.62 10.79
CA ALA A 617 -9.48 12.93 10.14
C ALA A 617 -10.50 13.98 9.71
N VAL A 618 -10.82 14.02 8.42
CA VAL A 618 -11.68 15.03 7.79
C VAL A 618 -12.73 14.32 6.96
N ALA A 619 -13.89 14.93 6.78
CA ALA A 619 -14.91 14.43 5.86
C ALA A 619 -15.51 15.54 4.97
N SER A 620 -16.15 15.12 3.88
CA SER A 620 -16.93 15.91 2.96
C SER A 620 -18.32 15.32 2.75
N ASP A 621 -19.32 16.19 2.55
CA ASP A 621 -20.69 15.82 2.18
C ASP A 621 -20.97 15.82 0.66
N TRP A 622 -19.96 16.07 -0.18
CA TRP A 622 -20.16 16.28 -1.63
C TRP A 622 -20.91 15.14 -2.32
N ALA A 623 -20.50 13.88 -2.09
CA ALA A 623 -21.12 12.74 -2.75
C ALA A 623 -22.59 12.55 -2.36
N ILE A 624 -22.96 12.89 -1.12
CA ILE A 624 -24.34 12.86 -0.64
C ILE A 624 -25.18 13.86 -1.42
N ARG A 625 -24.71 15.10 -1.55
CA ARG A 625 -25.38 16.15 -2.31
C ARG A 625 -25.58 15.74 -3.77
N GLN A 626 -24.58 15.09 -4.37
CA GLN A 626 -24.72 14.60 -5.75
C GLN A 626 -25.78 13.49 -5.89
N VAL A 627 -25.94 12.62 -4.88
CA VAL A 627 -27.02 11.62 -4.87
C VAL A 627 -28.38 12.27 -4.66
N GLU A 628 -28.47 13.31 -3.82
CA GLU A 628 -29.72 14.04 -3.55
C GLU A 628 -30.18 14.88 -4.76
N GLU A 629 -29.25 15.58 -5.42
CA GLU A 629 -29.52 16.42 -6.59
C GLU A 629 -29.75 15.60 -7.86
N HIS A 630 -28.98 14.52 -8.03
CA HIS A 630 -29.03 13.65 -9.21
C HIS A 630 -29.17 12.20 -8.75
N PRO A 631 -30.38 11.75 -8.34
CA PRO A 631 -30.58 10.38 -7.87
C PRO A 631 -30.14 9.35 -8.90
N THR A 632 -29.47 8.29 -8.45
CA THR A 632 -29.14 7.14 -9.31
C THR A 632 -30.43 6.57 -9.89
N PRO A 633 -30.59 6.48 -11.22
CA PRO A 633 -31.80 5.95 -11.85
C PRO A 633 -32.14 4.53 -11.40
#